data_AF-A0A2E1QCH8-F1
#
_entry.id   AF-A0A2E1QCH8-F1
#
_cell.length_a   1.000
_cell.length_b   1.000
_cell.length_c   1.000
_cell.angle_alpha   90.00
_cell.angle_beta   90.00
_cell.angle_gamma   90.00
#
_symmetry.space_group_name_H-M   'P 1'
#
loop_
_entity.id
_entity.type
_entity.pdbx_description
1 polymer ?
#
loop_
_entity_poly.entity_id
_entity_poly.type
_entity_poly.pdbx_seq_one_letter_code
_entity_poly.pdbx_strand_id
1 'polypeptide(L)'
;MNLKYIIHCFIFLGTLYSQCESYNIEECFDDPYCIWEENLVLQNCDSQQDELVCNSINECSWEIQTTYHSCSNFGSSSSCSEYSDYGCSWEWSWGGWGNHGSSCTGGGFQIDNSICGGQDYIIDEGICVLDLPPECSEMNEPQCYNGNSCEWVENLEIENCYDILDCTGGCTWQDCEAIEGCNWHFGTAYYDPSYCYGEHEVDNGYCQEIEIPECFEMNELECSGDYSCNWVEDIDYALCSDLSISDCSQYFDDGCILDSDCIQWGSWYSWICYEYGQSYCTGGSYQLDNSYCEQNEYQLGDLNQDSLINIQDVILAINLILYGEFDLSADINLDSTVNVLDVIQIVNIILNN
;
A
#
# COMPACT_ATOMS: atom_id res chain seq x y z
N MET A 1 -33.08 -28.12 -4.44
CA MET A 1 -32.27 -29.13 -3.71
C MET A 1 -30.83 -28.90 -4.15
N ASN A 2 -30.05 -28.11 -3.40
CA ASN A 2 -29.23 -28.56 -2.27
C ASN A 2 -28.31 -29.73 -2.66
N LEU A 3 -27.01 -29.77 -2.35
CA LEU A 3 -25.98 -28.86 -1.83
C LEU A 3 -24.73 -29.78 -1.68
N LYS A 4 -23.55 -29.19 -1.50
CA LYS A 4 -22.30 -29.77 -0.94
C LYS A 4 -21.31 -30.37 -1.95
N TYR A 5 -20.27 -29.60 -2.26
CA TYR A 5 -18.97 -29.72 -1.57
C TYR A 5 -18.34 -28.34 -1.39
N ILE A 6 -18.54 -27.78 -0.18
CA ILE A 6 -17.60 -26.90 0.52
C ILE A 6 -16.57 -27.83 1.20
N ILE A 7 -15.33 -27.36 1.34
CA ILE A 7 -14.17 -27.80 2.16
C ILE A 7 -12.95 -27.75 1.23
N HIS A 8 -11.87 -27.01 1.45
CA HIS A 8 -11.32 -26.12 2.49
C HIS A 8 -9.99 -25.62 1.85
N CYS A 9 -9.26 -24.60 2.24
CA CYS A 9 -9.22 -23.67 3.37
C CYS A 9 -8.12 -22.67 2.99
N PHE A 10 -8.32 -21.39 3.28
CA PHE A 10 -7.36 -20.55 3.99
C PHE A 10 -5.87 -20.86 3.80
N ILE A 11 -5.26 -20.30 2.75
CA ILE A 11 -3.84 -19.92 2.77
C ILE A 11 -3.72 -18.70 1.85
N PHE A 12 -3.80 -17.49 2.41
CA PHE A 12 -3.16 -16.24 1.93
C PHE A 12 -3.68 -14.98 2.64
N LEU A 13 -4.54 -15.11 3.66
CA LEU A 13 -4.87 -14.01 4.59
C LEU A 13 -4.00 -14.01 5.86
N GLY A 14 -2.87 -14.73 5.85
CA GLY A 14 -1.96 -14.86 7.00
C GLY A 14 -0.52 -14.42 6.73
N THR A 15 -0.23 -13.83 5.57
CA THR A 15 1.15 -13.49 5.15
C THR A 15 1.36 -12.00 4.84
N LEU A 16 0.33 -11.16 4.97
CA LEU A 16 0.48 -9.70 4.85
C LEU A 16 0.92 -9.07 6.19
N TYR A 17 0.52 -9.65 7.32
CA TYR A 17 0.86 -9.14 8.66
C TYR A 17 2.32 -9.39 9.09
N SER A 18 3.12 -10.18 8.34
CA SER A 18 4.45 -10.62 8.81
C SER A 18 5.63 -10.11 7.98
N GLN A 19 5.45 -9.20 7.03
CA GLN A 19 6.55 -8.76 6.17
C GLN A 19 7.37 -7.65 6.83
N CYS A 20 6.71 -6.56 7.28
CA CYS A 20 7.39 -5.42 7.89
C CYS A 20 8.21 -5.81 9.15
N GLU A 21 7.72 -6.70 10.02
CA GLU A 21 8.45 -7.07 11.26
C GLU A 21 9.84 -7.68 11.03
N SER A 22 10.12 -8.15 9.80
CA SER A 22 11.41 -8.72 9.41
C SER A 22 12.32 -7.74 8.68
N TYR A 23 11.82 -6.56 8.33
CA TYR A 23 12.55 -5.57 7.53
C TYR A 23 13.57 -4.82 8.38
N ASN A 24 14.74 -4.64 7.80
CA ASN A 24 15.67 -3.62 8.28
C ASN A 24 15.18 -2.21 7.90
N ILE A 25 15.85 -1.18 8.39
CA ILE A 25 15.41 0.21 8.19
C ILE A 25 15.31 0.62 6.70
N GLU A 26 16.21 0.13 5.84
CA GLU A 26 16.18 0.42 4.41
C GLU A 26 15.01 -0.32 3.73
N GLU A 27 14.84 -1.61 4.02
CA GLU A 27 13.72 -2.40 3.52
C GLU A 27 12.36 -1.85 3.98
N CYS A 28 12.30 -1.25 5.17
CA CYS A 28 11.09 -0.60 5.68
C CYS A 28 10.72 0.66 4.90
N PHE A 29 11.71 1.44 4.46
CA PHE A 29 11.48 2.63 3.66
C PHE A 29 11.17 2.34 2.19
N ASP A 30 11.51 1.15 1.70
CA ASP A 30 11.23 0.71 0.34
C ASP A 30 9.80 0.14 0.17
N ASP A 31 9.09 -0.16 1.27
CA ASP A 31 7.73 -0.72 1.23
C ASP A 31 6.68 0.35 1.58
N PRO A 32 5.78 0.71 0.65
CA PRO A 32 4.79 1.78 0.86
C PRO A 32 3.71 1.43 1.91
N TYR A 33 3.65 0.18 2.36
CA TYR A 33 2.72 -0.28 3.39
C TYR A 33 3.40 -0.48 4.75
N CYS A 34 4.66 -0.08 4.91
CA CYS A 34 5.38 -0.18 6.17
C CYS A 34 5.85 1.20 6.65
N ILE A 35 5.89 1.40 7.97
CA ILE A 35 6.43 2.61 8.60
C ILE A 35 7.45 2.23 9.68
N TRP A 36 8.55 2.97 9.73
CA TRP A 36 9.58 2.80 10.76
C TRP A 36 9.22 3.58 12.03
N GLU A 37 9.01 2.88 13.13
CA GLU A 37 8.85 3.47 14.46
C GLU A 37 10.22 3.61 15.13
N GLU A 38 10.75 4.84 15.17
CA GLU A 38 12.03 5.14 15.81
C GLU A 38 12.03 4.79 17.32
N ASN A 39 13.12 4.19 17.79
CA ASN A 39 13.38 3.95 19.20
C ASN A 39 14.83 4.30 19.53
N LEU A 40 15.05 5.59 19.80
CA LEU A 40 16.37 6.16 20.04
C LEU A 40 16.86 5.86 21.47
N VAL A 41 17.93 5.07 21.57
CA VAL A 41 18.58 4.68 22.83
C VAL A 41 19.94 5.33 22.95
N LEU A 42 20.21 5.98 24.09
CA LEU A 42 21.51 6.55 24.41
C LEU A 42 22.45 5.47 24.94
N GLN A 43 23.61 5.32 24.30
CA GLN A 43 24.66 4.36 24.64
C GLN A 43 25.98 5.08 24.95
N ASN A 44 26.87 4.38 25.66
CA ASN A 44 28.22 4.84 25.97
C ASN A 44 29.27 3.86 25.43
N CYS A 45 30.39 4.40 24.95
CA CYS A 45 31.52 3.65 24.41
C CYS A 45 32.12 2.63 25.39
N ASP A 46 32.08 2.88 26.70
CA ASP A 46 32.65 2.03 27.77
C ASP A 46 32.02 0.62 27.80
N SER A 47 30.88 0.41 27.13
CA SER A 47 30.23 -0.89 26.98
C SER A 47 30.99 -1.87 26.07
N GLN A 48 31.91 -1.38 25.23
CA GLN A 48 32.59 -2.18 24.22
C GLN A 48 33.94 -2.72 24.71
N GLN A 49 34.10 -4.05 24.65
CA GLN A 49 35.33 -4.75 25.06
C GLN A 49 36.19 -5.19 23.86
N ASP A 50 35.76 -4.89 22.65
CA ASP A 50 36.43 -5.29 21.40
C ASP A 50 36.87 -4.04 20.61
N GLU A 51 38.14 -4.05 20.19
CA GLU A 51 38.77 -2.94 19.46
C GLU A 51 38.10 -2.69 18.10
N LEU A 52 37.68 -3.74 17.39
CA LEU A 52 37.08 -3.61 16.06
C LEU A 52 35.68 -3.00 16.18
N VAL A 53 34.90 -3.43 17.18
CA VAL A 53 33.56 -2.89 17.43
C VAL A 53 33.65 -1.44 17.90
N CYS A 54 34.56 -1.13 18.84
CA CYS A 54 34.75 0.24 19.33
C CYS A 54 35.07 1.22 18.20
N ASN A 55 36.00 0.85 17.31
CA ASN A 55 36.42 1.72 16.20
C ASN A 55 35.43 1.74 15.02
N SER A 56 34.35 0.94 15.07
CA SER A 56 33.27 0.99 14.08
C SER A 56 32.20 2.03 14.40
N ILE A 57 32.20 2.56 15.64
CA ILE A 57 31.28 3.61 16.09
C ILE A 57 32.01 4.95 15.98
N ASN A 58 31.44 5.91 15.26
CA ASN A 58 32.11 7.18 14.95
C ASN A 58 32.46 8.01 16.20
N GLU A 59 31.64 7.91 17.24
CA GLU A 59 31.76 8.64 18.50
C GLU A 59 32.72 7.98 19.51
N CYS A 60 33.16 6.75 19.21
CA CYS A 60 34.02 5.94 20.06
C CYS A 60 35.42 5.79 19.46
N SER A 61 36.40 5.61 20.34
CA SER A 61 37.79 5.37 19.94
C SER A 61 38.47 4.42 20.92
N TRP A 62 39.21 3.46 20.37
CA TRP A 62 39.97 2.53 21.20
C TRP A 62 41.22 3.20 21.76
N GLU A 63 41.25 3.37 23.09
CA GLU A 63 42.39 3.92 23.79
C GLU A 63 43.32 2.79 24.25
N ILE A 64 44.45 2.65 23.56
CA ILE A 64 45.47 1.67 23.95
C ILE A 64 46.11 2.08 25.27
N GLN A 65 45.93 1.25 26.30
CA GLN A 65 46.55 1.46 27.61
C GLN A 65 47.27 0.19 28.07
N THR A 66 48.56 0.31 28.34
CA THR A 66 49.37 -0.81 28.83
C THR A 66 50.11 -0.43 30.10
N THR A 67 49.93 -1.22 31.15
CA THR A 67 50.66 -1.03 32.41
C THR A 67 51.78 -2.06 32.53
N TYR A 68 52.96 -1.58 32.92
CA TYR A 68 54.17 -2.39 33.05
C TYR A 68 54.42 -2.69 34.52
N HIS A 69 54.55 -3.97 34.84
CA HIS A 69 54.84 -4.45 36.17
C HIS A 69 56.12 -5.29 36.18
N SER A 70 56.78 -5.34 37.33
CA SER A 70 57.91 -6.24 37.57
C SER A 70 57.71 -6.94 38.89
N CYS A 71 57.87 -8.26 38.91
CA CYS A 71 57.64 -9.06 40.10
C CYS A 71 58.47 -8.55 41.29
N SER A 72 59.70 -8.08 41.05
CA SER A 72 60.57 -7.53 42.11
C SER A 72 60.02 -6.29 42.82
N ASN A 73 59.02 -5.61 42.26
CA ASN A 73 58.40 -4.42 42.86
C ASN A 73 57.35 -4.79 43.93
N PHE A 74 56.95 -6.05 44.04
CA PHE A 74 55.97 -6.51 45.01
C PHE A 74 56.63 -6.93 46.32
N GLY A 75 56.44 -6.13 47.37
CA GLY A 75 57.11 -6.29 48.66
C GLY A 75 56.44 -7.27 49.64
N SER A 76 55.31 -7.88 49.27
CA SER A 76 54.57 -8.82 50.12
C SER A 76 54.14 -10.08 49.35
N SER A 77 53.98 -11.19 50.07
CA SER A 77 53.53 -12.45 49.48
C SER A 77 52.13 -12.33 48.86
N SER A 78 51.24 -11.55 49.47
CA SER A 78 49.89 -11.29 48.97
C SER A 78 49.90 -10.52 47.65
N SER A 79 50.64 -9.40 47.59
CA SER A 79 50.77 -8.61 46.35
C SER A 79 51.48 -9.39 45.24
N CYS A 80 52.37 -10.32 45.58
CA CYS A 80 53.05 -11.16 44.59
C CYS A 80 52.12 -12.24 44.02
N SER A 81 51.28 -12.84 44.88
CA SER A 81 50.35 -13.90 44.47
C SER A 81 49.21 -13.41 43.58
N GLU A 82 48.85 -12.13 43.63
CA GLU A 82 47.85 -11.54 42.72
C GLU A 82 48.27 -11.60 41.25
N TYR A 83 49.58 -11.68 40.97
CA TYR A 83 50.14 -11.71 39.62
C TYR A 83 50.84 -13.04 39.31
N SER A 84 50.43 -14.14 39.95
CA SER A 84 51.01 -15.47 39.69
C SER A 84 50.83 -15.91 38.24
N ASP A 85 49.71 -15.55 37.62
CA ASP A 85 49.39 -15.91 36.23
C ASP A 85 50.31 -15.20 35.22
N TYR A 86 50.94 -14.10 35.64
CA TYR A 86 51.95 -13.36 34.87
C TYR A 86 53.39 -13.80 35.19
N GLY A 87 53.56 -14.89 35.95
CA GLY A 87 54.86 -15.49 36.23
C GLY A 87 55.58 -14.92 37.45
N CYS A 88 54.87 -14.23 38.36
CA CYS A 88 55.43 -13.84 39.64
C CYS A 88 55.31 -14.96 40.69
N SER A 89 56.40 -15.25 41.39
CA SER A 89 56.45 -16.25 42.45
C SER A 89 57.04 -15.66 43.73
N TRP A 90 56.47 -16.01 44.89
CA TRP A 90 57.04 -15.61 46.17
C TRP A 90 58.05 -16.64 46.65
N GLU A 91 59.33 -16.31 46.57
CA GLU A 91 60.40 -17.26 46.83
C GLU A 91 61.32 -16.81 47.96
N TRP A 92 61.85 -17.81 48.68
CA TRP A 92 62.86 -17.60 49.70
C TRP A 92 64.26 -17.70 49.10
N SER A 93 65.09 -16.67 49.29
CA SER A 93 66.47 -16.68 48.83
C SER A 93 67.47 -16.70 50.00
N TRP A 94 68.48 -17.58 49.87
CA TRP A 94 69.65 -17.60 50.74
C TRP A 94 70.74 -16.72 50.13
N GLY A 95 70.58 -15.40 50.20
CA GLY A 95 71.72 -14.52 49.91
C GLY A 95 72.84 -14.76 50.95
N GLY A 96 74.07 -14.35 50.61
CA GLY A 96 75.26 -14.58 51.44
C GLY A 96 75.14 -14.10 52.89
N TRP A 97 76.13 -14.44 53.74
CA TRP A 97 76.09 -14.27 55.21
C TRP A 97 75.42 -12.96 55.67
N GLY A 98 74.20 -13.08 56.20
CA GLY A 98 73.39 -11.97 56.73
C GLY A 98 72.28 -11.44 55.79
N ASN A 99 72.15 -11.96 54.58
CA ASN A 99 71.25 -11.42 53.56
C ASN A 99 70.26 -12.49 53.07
N HIS A 100 69.39 -13.00 53.96
CA HIS A 100 68.35 -13.97 53.63
C HIS A 100 66.96 -13.37 53.84
N GLY A 101 66.05 -13.62 52.91
CA GLY A 101 64.69 -13.07 52.96
C GLY A 101 63.82 -13.62 51.84
N SER A 102 62.50 -13.47 52.00
CA SER A 102 61.56 -13.73 50.92
C SER A 102 61.38 -12.49 50.06
N SER A 103 61.29 -12.69 48.75
CA SER A 103 61.02 -11.63 47.78
C SER A 103 60.17 -12.19 46.66
N CYS A 104 59.41 -11.32 46.01
CA CYS A 104 58.71 -11.68 44.79
C CYS A 104 59.72 -11.77 43.65
N THR A 105 59.88 -12.96 43.10
CA THR A 105 60.78 -13.29 41.99
C THR A 105 59.98 -13.49 40.71
N GLY A 106 60.62 -13.25 39.57
CA GLY A 106 59.98 -13.34 38.25
C GLY A 106 60.48 -12.26 37.29
N GLY A 107 59.86 -12.19 36.12
CA GLY A 107 60.18 -11.21 35.07
C GLY A 107 59.44 -9.89 35.19
N GLY A 108 59.58 -9.05 34.16
CA GLY A 108 58.63 -7.97 33.88
C GLY A 108 57.49 -8.48 33.01
N PHE A 109 56.29 -7.94 33.21
CA PHE A 109 55.10 -8.27 32.42
C PHE A 109 54.27 -7.01 32.13
N GLN A 110 53.35 -7.14 31.18
CA GLN A 110 52.46 -6.08 30.73
C GLN A 110 51.02 -6.53 30.95
N ILE A 111 50.18 -5.63 31.41
CA ILE A 111 48.73 -5.82 31.47
C ILE A 111 48.12 -4.84 30.47
N ASP A 112 47.31 -5.40 29.57
CA ASP A 112 46.47 -4.63 28.68
C ASP A 112 45.24 -4.13 29.45
N ASN A 113 45.16 -2.81 29.64
CA ASN A 113 44.05 -2.12 30.27
C ASN A 113 43.37 -1.19 29.26
N SER A 114 43.49 -1.48 27.96
CA SER A 114 42.88 -0.67 26.91
C SER A 114 41.36 -0.58 27.12
N ILE A 115 40.79 0.58 26.80
CA ILE A 115 39.37 0.88 26.98
C ILE A 115 38.80 1.49 25.71
N CYS A 116 37.51 1.30 25.49
CA CYS A 116 36.77 2.03 24.47
C CYS A 116 36.24 3.33 25.09
N GLY A 117 36.87 4.46 24.79
CA GLY A 117 36.46 5.78 25.29
C GLY A 117 35.78 6.61 24.20
N GLY A 118 34.99 7.62 24.58
CA GLY A 118 34.34 8.49 23.60
C GLY A 118 33.20 9.33 24.17
N GLN A 119 32.38 9.87 23.27
CA GLN A 119 31.13 10.55 23.65
C GLN A 119 29.97 9.56 23.69
N ASP A 120 28.91 9.90 24.45
CA ASP A 120 27.66 9.15 24.36
C ASP A 120 27.10 9.27 22.92
N TYR A 121 26.55 8.18 22.41
CA TYR A 121 26.00 8.09 21.06
C TYR A 121 24.58 7.53 21.08
N ILE A 122 23.81 7.82 20.03
CA ILE A 122 22.42 7.36 19.91
C ILE A 122 22.39 6.22 18.91
N ILE A 123 21.77 5.11 19.30
CA ILE A 123 21.38 4.04 18.39
C ILE A 123 19.88 4.08 18.21
N ASP A 124 19.41 3.81 16.99
CA ASP A 124 18.00 3.59 16.73
C ASP A 124 17.74 2.07 16.78
N GLU A 125 17.04 1.63 17.83
CA GLU A 125 16.52 0.26 17.97
C GLU A 125 15.04 0.19 17.53
N GLY A 126 14.66 1.03 16.56
CA GLY A 126 13.32 1.09 16.01
C GLY A 126 12.85 -0.22 15.39
N ILE A 127 11.55 -0.28 15.11
CA ILE A 127 10.91 -1.43 14.47
C ILE A 127 10.10 -0.98 13.27
N CYS A 128 10.01 -1.84 12.26
CA CYS A 128 9.17 -1.62 11.11
C CYS A 128 7.79 -2.24 11.34
N VAL A 129 6.72 -1.45 11.19
CA VAL A 129 5.34 -1.88 11.43
C VAL A 129 4.50 -1.66 10.17
N LEU A 130 3.46 -2.48 10.00
CA LEU A 130 2.53 -2.37 8.88
C LEU A 130 1.62 -1.15 9.05
N ASP A 131 1.62 -0.27 8.06
CA ASP A 131 0.72 0.88 7.93
C ASP A 131 -0.26 0.62 6.77
N LEU A 132 -1.38 -0.04 7.09
CA LEU A 132 -2.50 -0.13 6.14
C LEU A 132 -3.34 1.13 6.26
N PRO A 133 -3.78 1.73 5.14
CA PRO A 133 -4.80 2.77 5.21
C PRO A 133 -6.03 2.24 5.98
N PRO A 134 -6.74 3.08 6.75
CA PRO A 134 -7.92 2.62 7.49
C PRO A 134 -8.94 2.04 6.51
N GLU A 135 -9.46 0.84 6.79
CA GLU A 135 -10.53 0.27 5.98
C GLU A 135 -11.71 1.25 5.95
N CYS A 136 -12.20 1.59 4.74
CA CYS A 136 -13.23 2.62 4.57
C CYS A 136 -14.47 2.33 5.43
N SER A 137 -14.82 1.06 5.64
CA SER A 137 -15.97 0.64 6.45
C SER A 137 -15.94 1.09 7.91
N GLU A 138 -14.77 1.45 8.45
CA GLU A 138 -14.65 1.96 9.83
C GLU A 138 -14.69 3.50 9.91
N MET A 139 -14.75 4.18 8.77
CA MET A 139 -14.74 5.65 8.71
C MET A 139 -16.13 6.25 8.91
N ASN A 140 -16.20 7.34 9.67
CA ASN A 140 -17.38 8.22 9.66
C ASN A 140 -17.36 9.17 8.46
N GLU A 141 -18.49 9.81 8.20
CA GLU A 141 -18.69 10.71 7.05
C GLU A 141 -17.56 11.76 6.87
N PRO A 142 -17.16 12.55 7.89
CA PRO A 142 -16.03 13.48 7.75
C PRO A 142 -14.68 12.81 7.43
N GLN A 143 -14.42 11.61 7.94
CA GLN A 143 -13.19 10.88 7.65
C GLN A 143 -13.19 10.36 6.21
N CYS A 144 -14.34 9.89 5.73
CA CYS A 144 -14.52 9.35 4.38
C CYS A 144 -14.20 10.40 3.30
N TYR A 145 -14.72 11.63 3.45
CA TYR A 145 -14.46 12.71 2.49
C TYR A 145 -13.00 13.18 2.42
N ASN A 146 -12.17 12.81 3.38
CA ASN A 146 -10.74 13.14 3.39
C ASN A 146 -9.86 11.98 2.90
N GLY A 147 -10.43 10.79 2.64
CA GLY A 147 -9.71 9.65 2.09
C GLY A 147 -9.68 9.70 0.57
N ASN A 148 -8.51 9.54 -0.04
CA ASN A 148 -8.37 9.51 -1.50
C ASN A 148 -8.91 8.20 -2.13
N SER A 149 -9.11 7.16 -1.33
CA SER A 149 -9.49 5.80 -1.76
C SER A 149 -10.89 5.38 -1.32
N CYS A 150 -11.64 6.28 -0.66
CA CYS A 150 -12.96 5.99 -0.12
C CYS A 150 -13.99 6.98 -0.64
N GLU A 151 -15.23 6.53 -0.80
CA GLU A 151 -16.38 7.38 -1.10
C GLU A 151 -17.50 7.18 -0.09
N TRP A 152 -18.22 8.26 0.21
CA TRP A 152 -19.38 8.22 1.08
C TRP A 152 -20.64 7.89 0.28
N VAL A 153 -21.32 6.82 0.67
CA VAL A 153 -22.59 6.42 0.09
C VAL A 153 -23.71 6.93 0.99
N GLU A 154 -24.44 7.93 0.47
CA GLU A 154 -25.66 8.43 1.10
C GLU A 154 -26.75 7.35 1.09
N ASN A 155 -27.24 6.98 2.27
CA ASN A 155 -28.31 6.02 2.43
C ASN A 155 -29.32 6.50 3.47
N LEU A 156 -30.18 7.41 3.02
CA LEU A 156 -31.27 7.96 3.82
C LEU A 156 -32.54 7.13 3.64
N GLU A 157 -32.98 6.49 4.72
CA GLU A 157 -34.22 5.74 4.77
C GLU A 157 -35.28 6.49 5.58
N ILE A 158 -36.54 6.40 5.17
CA ILE A 158 -37.67 6.98 5.90
C ILE A 158 -38.44 5.85 6.56
N GLU A 159 -38.46 5.85 7.88
CA GLU A 159 -39.18 4.87 8.68
C GLU A 159 -40.45 5.48 9.30
N ASN A 160 -41.51 4.67 9.42
CA ASN A 160 -42.72 5.09 10.10
C ASN A 160 -42.52 4.98 11.61
N CYS A 161 -42.81 6.06 12.33
CA CYS A 161 -42.72 6.13 13.79
C CYS A 161 -43.56 5.07 14.53
N TYR A 162 -44.61 4.56 13.87
CA TYR A 162 -45.44 3.48 14.39
C TYR A 162 -44.71 2.13 14.41
N ASP A 163 -43.86 1.87 13.41
CA ASP A 163 -43.17 0.59 13.21
C ASP A 163 -41.87 0.50 14.04
N ILE A 164 -41.19 1.63 14.28
CA ILE A 164 -39.93 1.70 15.05
C ILE A 164 -40.09 1.19 16.49
N LEU A 165 -41.21 1.53 17.15
CA LEU A 165 -41.41 1.27 18.58
C LEU A 165 -42.15 -0.05 18.89
N ASP A 166 -42.46 -0.87 17.87
CA ASP A 166 -43.36 -2.04 17.97
C ASP A 166 -44.50 -1.81 18.98
N CYS A 167 -45.32 -0.78 18.69
CA CYS A 167 -46.36 -0.30 19.59
C CYS A 167 -47.46 -1.33 19.90
N THR A 168 -47.38 -2.55 19.37
CA THR A 168 -48.30 -3.66 19.66
C THR A 168 -48.28 -4.11 21.14
N GLY A 169 -47.18 -3.82 21.85
CA GLY A 169 -47.02 -4.07 23.30
C GLY A 169 -47.25 -2.86 24.22
N GLY A 170 -47.50 -1.67 23.66
CA GLY A 170 -47.67 -0.41 24.39
C GLY A 170 -46.39 0.42 24.44
N CYS A 171 -46.26 1.36 23.51
CA CYS A 171 -45.28 2.44 23.53
C CYS A 171 -45.76 3.59 24.44
N THR A 172 -44.85 4.37 25.04
CA THR A 172 -45.24 5.55 25.81
C THR A 172 -45.08 6.83 25.00
N TRP A 173 -45.76 7.90 25.42
CA TRP A 173 -45.59 9.24 24.85
C TRP A 173 -44.12 9.68 24.85
N GLN A 174 -43.36 9.33 25.90
CA GLN A 174 -41.95 9.72 26.01
C GLN A 174 -41.08 9.01 24.98
N ASP A 175 -41.37 7.75 24.69
CA ASP A 175 -40.59 6.97 23.72
C ASP A 175 -40.84 7.48 22.30
N CYS A 176 -42.08 7.87 21.98
CA CYS A 176 -42.45 8.42 20.68
C CYS A 176 -41.84 9.80 20.44
N GLU A 177 -41.95 10.73 21.40
CA GLU A 177 -41.39 12.08 21.23
C GLU A 177 -39.88 12.15 21.39
N ALA A 178 -39.23 11.05 21.80
CA ALA A 178 -37.77 10.96 21.80
C ALA A 178 -37.19 10.80 20.38
N ILE A 179 -37.99 10.38 19.41
CA ILE A 179 -37.58 10.18 18.02
C ILE A 179 -37.96 11.44 17.24
N GLU A 180 -36.97 12.06 16.60
CA GLU A 180 -37.19 13.28 15.80
C GLU A 180 -38.11 12.98 14.60
N GLY A 181 -39.13 13.81 14.39
CA GLY A 181 -40.16 13.60 13.36
C GLY A 181 -41.40 12.81 13.83
N CYS A 182 -41.31 12.15 14.99
CA CYS A 182 -42.40 11.40 15.58
C CYS A 182 -43.26 12.25 16.54
N ASN A 183 -44.56 12.01 16.54
CA ASN A 183 -45.55 12.73 17.33
C ASN A 183 -46.54 11.77 17.99
N TRP A 184 -46.97 12.11 19.21
CA TRP A 184 -47.90 11.29 19.97
C TRP A 184 -49.34 11.76 19.82
N HIS A 185 -50.23 10.84 19.44
CA HIS A 185 -51.67 11.09 19.47
C HIS A 185 -52.27 10.66 20.82
N PHE A 186 -52.92 11.60 21.51
CA PHE A 186 -53.67 11.32 22.73
C PHE A 186 -55.09 10.87 22.40
N GLY A 187 -55.29 9.55 22.42
CA GLY A 187 -56.60 8.94 22.24
C GLY A 187 -57.56 9.31 23.35
N THR A 188 -58.77 9.72 23.00
CA THR A 188 -59.75 10.25 23.98
C THR A 188 -60.90 9.27 24.30
N ALA A 189 -60.96 8.11 23.63
CA ALA A 189 -62.07 7.17 23.75
C ALA A 189 -61.69 5.71 23.43
N TYR A 190 -62.58 4.75 23.73
CA TYR A 190 -62.36 3.32 23.50
C TYR A 190 -62.13 2.94 22.02
N TYR A 191 -62.54 3.78 21.07
CA TYR A 191 -62.35 3.59 19.62
C TYR A 191 -61.24 4.46 19.03
N ASP A 192 -60.55 5.24 19.86
CA ASP A 192 -59.49 6.16 19.48
C ASP A 192 -58.30 5.88 20.41
N PRO A 193 -57.53 4.82 20.14
CA PRO A 193 -56.37 4.47 20.95
C PRO A 193 -55.26 5.52 20.77
N SER A 194 -54.42 5.72 21.77
CA SER A 194 -53.18 6.47 21.59
C SER A 194 -52.21 5.67 20.71
N TYR A 195 -51.53 6.38 19.81
CA TYR A 195 -50.50 5.80 18.95
C TYR A 195 -49.44 6.85 18.60
N CYS A 196 -48.24 6.37 18.30
CA CYS A 196 -47.18 7.17 17.72
C CYS A 196 -47.40 7.28 16.21
N TYR A 197 -47.21 8.46 15.64
CA TYR A 197 -47.33 8.70 14.20
C TYR A 197 -46.30 9.72 13.72
N GLY A 198 -46.04 9.74 12.42
CA GLY A 198 -44.99 10.54 11.82
C GLY A 198 -44.00 9.66 11.07
N GLU A 199 -43.01 10.31 10.50
CA GLU A 199 -41.92 9.69 9.75
C GLU A 199 -40.60 10.16 10.36
N HIS A 200 -39.64 9.27 10.44
CA HIS A 200 -38.29 9.52 10.94
C HIS A 200 -37.28 9.19 9.84
N GLU A 201 -36.35 10.12 9.61
CA GLU A 201 -35.24 9.89 8.69
C GLU A 201 -34.11 9.16 9.44
N VAL A 202 -33.74 7.99 8.94
CA VAL A 202 -32.61 7.19 9.40
C VAL A 202 -31.50 7.34 8.39
N ASP A 203 -30.38 7.88 8.83
CA ASP A 203 -29.16 7.92 8.05
C ASP A 203 -28.36 6.64 8.28
N ASN A 204 -28.41 5.74 7.30
CA ASN A 204 -27.63 4.51 7.20
C ASN A 204 -26.46 4.68 6.23
N GLY A 205 -26.02 5.92 5.99
CA GLY A 205 -24.86 6.22 5.17
C GLY A 205 -23.61 5.48 5.66
N TYR A 206 -22.79 5.07 4.71
CA TYR A 206 -21.57 4.32 4.99
C TYR A 206 -20.48 4.71 4.01
N CYS A 207 -19.24 4.53 4.45
CA CYS A 207 -18.07 4.74 3.64
C CYS A 207 -17.66 3.42 3.00
N GLN A 208 -17.36 3.45 1.70
CA GLN A 208 -16.90 2.29 0.94
C GLN A 208 -15.64 2.62 0.14
N GLU A 209 -14.94 1.58 -0.30
CA GLU A 209 -13.78 1.71 -1.20
C GLU A 209 -14.24 2.16 -2.58
N ILE A 210 -13.46 3.03 -3.22
CA ILE A 210 -13.69 3.39 -4.62
C ILE A 210 -13.29 2.18 -5.48
N GLU A 211 -14.27 1.52 -6.10
CA GLU A 211 -13.99 0.51 -7.13
C GLU A 211 -13.48 1.21 -8.38
N ILE A 212 -12.18 1.12 -8.65
CA ILE A 212 -11.59 1.58 -9.91
C ILE A 212 -11.94 0.52 -10.97
N PRO A 213 -12.68 0.87 -12.04
CA PRO A 213 -12.96 -0.07 -13.12
C PRO A 213 -11.66 -0.53 -13.77
N GLU A 214 -11.58 -1.79 -14.15
CA GLU A 214 -10.50 -2.25 -15.02
C GLU A 214 -10.59 -1.55 -16.38
N CYS A 215 -9.46 -1.25 -17.04
CA CYS A 215 -9.44 -0.49 -18.30
C CYS A 215 -10.44 -1.04 -19.33
N PHE A 216 -10.55 -2.36 -19.48
CA PHE A 216 -11.45 -2.98 -20.47
C PHE A 216 -12.95 -2.72 -20.26
N GLU A 217 -13.35 -2.22 -19.09
CA GLU A 217 -14.73 -1.83 -18.76
C GLU A 217 -14.99 -0.33 -18.99
N MET A 218 -13.95 0.45 -19.25
CA MET A 218 -14.04 1.91 -19.40
C MET A 218 -14.53 2.32 -20.79
N ASN A 219 -15.31 3.39 -20.84
CA ASN A 219 -15.63 4.08 -22.10
C ASN A 219 -14.50 5.03 -22.53
N GLU A 220 -14.57 5.58 -23.75
CA GLU A 220 -13.54 6.47 -24.32
C GLU A 220 -13.14 7.63 -23.40
N LEU A 221 -14.12 8.27 -22.75
CA LEU A 221 -13.88 9.44 -21.90
C LEU A 221 -13.17 9.04 -20.60
N GLU A 222 -13.60 7.95 -19.99
CA GLU A 222 -12.99 7.37 -18.79
C GLU A 222 -11.56 6.92 -19.08
N CYS A 223 -11.39 6.15 -20.16
CA CYS A 223 -10.10 5.63 -20.59
C CYS A 223 -9.09 6.73 -20.91
N SER A 224 -9.53 7.78 -21.61
CA SER A 224 -8.67 8.93 -21.95
C SER A 224 -8.32 9.81 -20.74
N GLY A 225 -9.05 9.65 -19.63
CA GLY A 225 -8.79 10.34 -18.37
C GLY A 225 -7.87 9.57 -17.43
N ASP A 226 -7.63 8.29 -17.69
CA ASP A 226 -6.79 7.41 -16.87
C ASP A 226 -5.42 7.23 -17.52
N TYR A 227 -4.35 7.57 -16.78
CA TYR A 227 -2.97 7.47 -17.27
C TYR A 227 -2.48 6.02 -17.39
N SER A 228 -3.13 5.07 -16.73
CA SER A 228 -2.81 3.65 -16.77
C SER A 228 -3.48 2.92 -17.94
N CYS A 229 -4.41 3.58 -18.63
CA CYS A 229 -5.14 3.02 -19.77
C CYS A 229 -4.86 3.80 -21.08
N ASN A 230 -5.12 3.15 -22.21
CA ASN A 230 -5.10 3.77 -23.52
C ASN A 230 -6.28 3.32 -24.36
N TRP A 231 -6.89 4.29 -25.04
CA TRP A 231 -8.01 4.05 -25.93
C TRP A 231 -7.50 3.59 -27.29
N VAL A 232 -7.92 2.41 -27.71
CA VAL A 232 -7.60 1.85 -29.03
C VAL A 232 -8.81 2.03 -29.93
N GLU A 233 -8.66 2.92 -30.91
CA GLU A 233 -9.64 3.05 -31.99
C GLU A 233 -9.56 1.82 -32.92
N ASP A 234 -10.65 1.05 -32.98
CA ASP A 234 -10.79 -0.10 -33.88
C ASP A 234 -12.10 0.04 -34.68
N ILE A 235 -12.00 0.81 -35.77
CA ILE A 235 -13.12 1.11 -36.65
C ILE A 235 -13.01 0.27 -37.92
N ASP A 236 -13.97 -0.63 -38.08
CA ASP A 236 -14.15 -1.50 -39.22
C ASP A 236 -15.34 -1.10 -40.09
N TYR A 237 -15.40 -1.64 -41.31
CA TYR A 237 -16.50 -1.42 -42.23
C TYR A 237 -17.04 -2.74 -42.78
N ALA A 238 -18.35 -2.92 -42.72
CA ALA A 238 -19.04 -4.08 -43.28
C ALA A 238 -20.14 -3.64 -44.26
N LEU A 239 -20.56 -4.53 -45.16
CA LEU A 239 -21.57 -4.21 -46.17
C LEU A 239 -22.97 -4.36 -45.60
N CYS A 240 -23.85 -3.38 -45.89
CA CYS A 240 -25.26 -3.48 -45.51
C CYS A 240 -25.93 -4.73 -46.08
N SER A 241 -25.48 -5.23 -47.24
CA SER A 241 -26.01 -6.45 -47.87
C SER A 241 -25.79 -7.72 -47.06
N ASP A 242 -24.83 -7.73 -46.14
CA ASP A 242 -24.48 -8.89 -45.32
C ASP A 242 -25.30 -8.93 -44.03
N LEU A 243 -26.03 -7.85 -43.71
CA LEU A 243 -26.90 -7.77 -42.55
C LEU A 243 -28.18 -8.59 -42.74
N SER A 244 -28.64 -9.19 -41.65
CA SER A 244 -29.97 -9.76 -41.59
C SER A 244 -31.05 -8.65 -41.64
N ILE A 245 -32.27 -9.02 -42.01
CA ILE A 245 -33.42 -8.08 -42.05
C ILE A 245 -33.65 -7.40 -40.68
N SER A 246 -33.45 -8.12 -39.57
CA SER A 246 -33.64 -7.56 -38.23
C SER A 246 -32.55 -6.56 -37.87
N ASP A 247 -31.32 -6.83 -38.30
CA ASP A 247 -30.15 -6.05 -37.88
C ASP A 247 -29.94 -4.82 -38.75
N CYS A 248 -30.46 -4.83 -39.99
CA CYS A 248 -30.43 -3.69 -40.91
C CYS A 248 -30.95 -2.38 -40.29
N SER A 249 -31.97 -2.49 -39.43
CA SER A 249 -32.58 -1.33 -38.77
C SER A 249 -31.67 -0.60 -37.79
N GLN A 250 -30.60 -1.24 -37.32
CA GLN A 250 -29.64 -0.64 -36.40
C GLN A 250 -28.70 0.35 -37.10
N TYR A 251 -28.52 0.22 -38.42
CA TYR A 251 -27.52 0.96 -39.20
C TYR A 251 -28.15 1.88 -40.25
N PHE A 252 -29.37 2.36 -40.00
CA PHE A 252 -30.03 3.31 -40.92
C PHE A 252 -29.31 4.65 -40.99
N ASP A 253 -28.73 5.11 -39.87
CA ASP A 253 -27.97 6.36 -39.81
C ASP A 253 -26.64 6.27 -40.59
N ASP A 254 -26.11 5.05 -40.76
CA ASP A 254 -24.95 4.75 -41.60
C ASP A 254 -25.32 4.57 -43.09
N GLY A 255 -26.60 4.73 -43.44
CA GLY A 255 -27.08 4.64 -44.82
C GLY A 255 -27.44 3.23 -45.30
N CYS A 256 -27.60 2.26 -44.39
CA CYS A 256 -28.27 1.01 -44.72
C CYS A 256 -29.78 1.23 -44.89
N ILE A 257 -30.38 0.49 -45.82
CA ILE A 257 -31.78 0.63 -46.20
C ILE A 257 -32.40 -0.75 -46.34
N LEU A 258 -33.60 -0.91 -45.80
CA LEU A 258 -34.44 -2.07 -46.05
C LEU A 258 -35.15 -1.90 -47.39
N ASP A 259 -34.82 -2.76 -48.35
CA ASP A 259 -35.41 -2.76 -49.69
C ASP A 259 -36.09 -4.11 -49.98
N SER A 260 -36.95 -4.11 -50.98
CA SER A 260 -37.61 -5.32 -51.45
C SER A 260 -37.87 -5.22 -52.94
N ASP A 261 -37.39 -6.23 -53.67
CA ASP A 261 -37.66 -6.35 -55.09
C ASP A 261 -39.16 -6.44 -55.38
N CYS A 262 -39.62 -5.79 -56.45
CA CYS A 262 -40.97 -5.99 -56.95
C CYS A 262 -41.02 -7.23 -57.83
N ILE A 263 -41.70 -8.28 -57.34
CA ILE A 263 -41.82 -9.56 -58.07
C ILE A 263 -43.04 -9.60 -59.00
N GLN A 264 -44.04 -8.73 -58.77
CA GLN A 264 -45.19 -8.57 -59.67
C GLN A 264 -45.50 -7.10 -59.94
N TRP A 265 -45.11 -6.64 -61.12
CA TRP A 265 -45.44 -5.31 -61.62
C TRP A 265 -46.87 -5.23 -62.14
N GLY A 266 -47.55 -4.14 -61.83
CA GLY A 266 -48.86 -3.81 -62.40
C GLY A 266 -48.78 -3.33 -63.84
N SER A 267 -49.79 -2.58 -64.29
CA SER A 267 -49.82 -2.06 -65.66
C SER A 267 -48.63 -1.12 -65.94
N TRP A 268 -48.03 -1.25 -67.13
CA TRP A 268 -46.79 -0.58 -67.56
C TRP A 268 -46.81 0.96 -67.55
N TYR A 269 -47.99 1.57 -67.42
CA TYR A 269 -48.14 3.02 -67.28
C TYR A 269 -48.13 3.53 -65.83
N SER A 270 -48.29 2.65 -64.84
CA SER A 270 -48.54 3.05 -63.44
C SER A 270 -47.34 2.85 -62.51
N TRP A 271 -46.37 2.01 -62.88
CA TRP A 271 -45.22 1.64 -62.04
C TRP A 271 -45.61 1.22 -60.61
N ILE A 272 -46.83 0.69 -60.44
CA ILE A 272 -47.34 0.18 -59.17
C ILE A 272 -46.85 -1.26 -59.02
N CYS A 273 -46.22 -1.57 -57.87
CA CYS A 273 -45.92 -2.93 -57.47
C CYS A 273 -47.13 -3.55 -56.76
N TYR A 274 -47.57 -4.73 -57.19
CA TYR A 274 -48.67 -5.46 -56.54
C TYR A 274 -48.18 -6.48 -55.51
N GLU A 275 -46.97 -7.01 -55.70
CA GLU A 275 -46.38 -8.00 -54.82
C GLU A 275 -44.89 -7.75 -54.67
N TYR A 276 -44.46 -7.56 -53.44
CA TYR A 276 -43.06 -7.39 -53.05
C TYR A 276 -42.47 -8.76 -52.70
N GLY A 277 -41.21 -8.97 -53.10
CA GLY A 277 -40.42 -10.14 -52.76
C GLY A 277 -40.02 -10.18 -51.28
N GLN A 278 -39.03 -11.01 -50.96
CA GLN A 278 -38.45 -10.99 -49.63
C GLN A 278 -37.63 -9.71 -49.45
N SER A 279 -37.83 -9.04 -48.31
CA SER A 279 -37.02 -7.87 -47.96
C SER A 279 -35.58 -8.27 -47.73
N TYR A 280 -34.64 -7.42 -48.12
CA TYR A 280 -33.22 -7.58 -47.85
C TYR A 280 -32.63 -6.22 -47.47
N CYS A 281 -31.54 -6.27 -46.72
CA CYS A 281 -30.78 -5.07 -46.42
C CYS A 281 -29.91 -4.72 -47.63
N THR A 282 -29.90 -3.44 -47.99
CA THR A 282 -29.09 -2.92 -49.09
C THR A 282 -28.56 -1.53 -48.70
N GLY A 283 -27.72 -0.94 -49.53
CA GLY A 283 -27.07 0.34 -49.23
C GLY A 283 -25.58 0.28 -49.57
N GLY A 284 -24.78 1.02 -48.80
CA GLY A 284 -23.32 1.02 -48.88
C GLY A 284 -22.69 0.08 -47.85
N SER A 285 -21.67 0.60 -47.16
CA SER A 285 -21.06 -0.01 -45.98
C SER A 285 -21.48 0.76 -44.73
N TYR A 286 -21.61 0.04 -43.60
CA TYR A 286 -21.82 0.62 -42.27
C TYR A 286 -20.56 0.49 -41.42
N GLN A 287 -20.47 1.29 -40.37
CA GLN A 287 -19.32 1.31 -39.45
C GLN A 287 -19.54 0.32 -38.32
N LEU A 288 -18.48 -0.41 -37.98
CA LEU A 288 -18.38 -1.23 -36.79
C LEU A 288 -17.33 -0.60 -35.90
N ASP A 289 -17.78 -0.01 -34.81
CA ASP A 289 -16.90 0.51 -33.78
C ASP A 289 -16.64 -0.58 -32.75
N ASN A 290 -15.49 -1.25 -32.88
CA ASN A 290 -14.99 -2.23 -31.93
C ASN A 290 -13.94 -1.62 -30.99
N SER A 291 -13.87 -0.28 -30.92
CA SER A 291 -12.89 0.40 -30.07
C SER A 291 -13.02 -0.06 -28.62
N TYR A 292 -11.87 -0.14 -27.95
CA TYR A 292 -11.79 -0.64 -26.59
C TYR A 292 -10.69 0.09 -25.84
N CYS A 293 -10.79 0.04 -24.53
CA CYS A 293 -9.77 0.54 -23.64
C CYS A 293 -8.89 -0.62 -23.19
N GLU A 294 -7.57 -0.44 -23.29
CA GLU A 294 -6.59 -1.43 -22.84
C GLU A 294 -5.64 -0.82 -21.81
N GLN A 295 -5.03 -1.67 -21.00
CA GLN A 295 -4.01 -1.22 -20.06
C GLN A 295 -2.75 -0.84 -20.83
N ASN A 296 -2.13 0.28 -20.47
CA ASN A 296 -0.85 0.65 -21.03
C ASN A 296 0.19 -0.41 -20.65
N GLU A 297 0.86 -1.02 -21.63
CA GLU A 297 2.12 -1.74 -21.39
C GLU A 297 3.24 -0.70 -21.19
N TYR A 298 3.24 -0.01 -20.05
CA TYR A 298 4.38 0.79 -19.60
C TYR A 298 5.13 -0.01 -18.53
N GLN A 299 6.44 -0.09 -18.70
CA GLN A 299 7.33 -0.68 -17.70
C GLN A 299 7.74 0.44 -16.74
N LEU A 300 7.44 0.30 -15.45
CA LEU A 300 7.92 1.22 -14.41
C LEU A 300 9.44 1.38 -14.52
N GLY A 301 9.91 2.62 -14.60
CA GLY A 301 11.31 2.96 -14.79
C GLY A 301 11.82 3.01 -16.24
N ASP A 302 10.99 2.70 -17.25
CA ASP A 302 11.30 2.87 -18.69
C ASP A 302 10.68 4.17 -19.22
N LEU A 303 11.45 5.26 -19.13
CA LEU A 303 11.00 6.63 -19.38
C LEU A 303 11.09 7.03 -20.85
N ASN A 304 11.87 6.32 -21.65
CA ASN A 304 11.97 6.55 -23.09
C ASN A 304 11.20 5.51 -23.93
N GLN A 305 10.54 4.56 -23.27
CA GLN A 305 9.73 3.49 -23.88
C GLN A 305 10.53 2.63 -24.86
N ASP A 306 11.82 2.40 -24.58
CA ASP A 306 12.68 1.53 -25.39
C ASP A 306 12.76 0.08 -24.88
N SER A 307 11.95 -0.23 -23.86
CA SER A 307 11.85 -1.52 -23.16
C SER A 307 13.12 -1.91 -22.38
N LEU A 308 14.03 -0.97 -22.11
CA LEU A 308 15.26 -1.21 -21.35
C LEU A 308 15.45 -0.15 -20.26
N ILE A 309 15.30 -0.55 -19.00
CA ILE A 309 15.63 0.32 -17.86
C ILE A 309 17.16 0.48 -17.76
N ASN A 310 17.68 1.66 -18.04
CA ASN A 310 19.09 1.99 -18.04
C ASN A 310 19.37 3.44 -17.61
N ILE A 311 20.63 3.88 -17.75
CA ILE A 311 21.04 5.22 -17.31
C ILE A 311 20.33 6.36 -18.08
N GLN A 312 19.78 6.09 -19.26
CA GLN A 312 18.99 7.08 -20.00
C GLN A 312 17.70 7.42 -19.26
N ASP A 313 17.05 6.45 -18.64
CA ASP A 313 15.82 6.66 -17.86
C ASP A 313 16.09 7.49 -16.61
N VAL A 314 17.22 7.23 -15.93
CA VAL A 314 17.69 8.06 -14.82
C VAL A 314 17.86 9.53 -15.23
N ILE A 315 18.43 9.78 -16.41
CA ILE A 315 18.59 11.15 -16.93
C ILE A 315 17.23 11.82 -17.18
N LEU A 316 16.25 11.06 -17.68
CA LEU A 316 14.89 11.55 -17.92
C LEU A 316 14.17 11.84 -16.60
N ALA A 317 14.25 10.95 -15.61
CA ALA A 317 13.71 11.17 -14.27
C ALA A 317 14.27 12.44 -13.63
N ILE A 318 15.59 12.67 -13.72
CA ILE A 318 16.22 13.90 -13.23
C ILE A 318 15.69 15.14 -13.97
N ASN A 319 15.45 15.05 -15.28
CA ASN A 319 14.87 16.19 -16.02
C ASN A 319 13.45 16.51 -15.53
N LEU A 320 12.62 15.50 -15.29
CA LEU A 320 11.28 15.67 -14.71
C LEU A 320 11.35 16.40 -13.36
N ILE A 321 12.24 15.96 -12.46
CA ILE A 321 12.48 16.60 -11.16
C ILE A 321 12.92 18.07 -11.33
N LEU A 322 13.83 18.35 -12.26
CA LEU A 322 14.36 19.70 -12.49
C LEU A 322 13.30 20.68 -13.05
N TYR A 323 12.35 20.17 -13.83
CA TYR A 323 11.27 20.97 -14.40
C TYR A 323 9.98 20.94 -13.56
N GLY A 324 9.93 20.10 -12.52
CA GLY A 324 8.72 19.90 -11.71
C GLY A 324 7.60 19.25 -12.52
N GLU A 325 7.96 18.41 -13.49
CA GLU A 325 7.04 17.63 -14.30
C GLU A 325 6.83 16.27 -13.64
N PHE A 326 5.64 15.70 -13.84
CA PHE A 326 5.26 14.39 -13.32
C PHE A 326 5.12 13.42 -14.48
N ASP A 327 5.68 12.23 -14.32
CA ASP A 327 5.48 11.09 -15.20
C ASP A 327 5.26 9.84 -14.34
N LEU A 328 4.20 9.10 -14.63
CA LEU A 328 3.83 7.91 -13.86
C LEU A 328 4.90 6.81 -13.96
N SER A 329 5.61 6.72 -15.08
CA SER A 329 6.71 5.74 -15.24
C SER A 329 7.96 6.11 -14.43
N ALA A 330 8.07 7.37 -13.99
CA ALA A 330 9.13 7.85 -13.10
C ALA A 330 8.77 7.75 -11.62
N ASP A 331 7.52 7.56 -11.23
CA ASP A 331 7.07 7.41 -9.84
C ASP A 331 7.16 5.94 -9.44
N ILE A 332 8.32 5.53 -8.90
CA ILE A 332 8.62 4.11 -8.68
C ILE A 332 8.02 3.59 -7.38
N ASN A 333 7.91 4.45 -6.36
CA ASN A 333 7.26 4.08 -5.09
C ASN A 333 5.75 4.40 -5.07
N LEU A 334 5.19 4.93 -6.16
CA LEU A 334 3.76 5.23 -6.34
C LEU A 334 3.22 6.21 -5.28
N ASP A 335 4.06 7.12 -4.79
CA ASP A 335 3.68 8.13 -3.79
C ASP A 335 3.04 9.38 -4.42
N SER A 336 2.79 9.35 -5.73
CA SER A 336 2.29 10.44 -6.56
C SER A 336 3.23 11.64 -6.65
N THR A 337 4.52 11.46 -6.35
CA THR A 337 5.55 12.47 -6.51
C THR A 337 6.77 11.90 -7.21
N VAL A 338 7.33 12.65 -8.17
CA VAL A 338 8.61 12.28 -8.80
C VAL A 338 9.72 13.07 -8.14
N ASN A 339 10.56 12.38 -7.37
CA ASN A 339 11.63 12.97 -6.59
C ASN A 339 12.91 12.10 -6.61
N VAL A 340 13.88 12.44 -5.77
CA VAL A 340 15.18 11.75 -5.75
C VAL A 340 15.08 10.29 -5.29
N LEU A 341 14.06 9.94 -4.51
CA LEU A 341 13.80 8.58 -4.05
C LEU A 341 13.48 7.66 -5.23
N ASP A 342 12.71 8.13 -6.22
CA ASP A 342 12.44 7.38 -7.43
C ASP A 342 13.70 7.10 -8.24
N VAL A 343 14.55 8.12 -8.38
CA VAL A 343 15.83 7.99 -9.09
C VAL A 343 16.72 6.93 -8.42
N ILE A 344 16.74 6.89 -7.09
CA ILE A 344 17.49 5.87 -6.34
C ILE A 344 16.94 4.48 -6.65
N GLN A 345 15.62 4.32 -6.69
CA GLN A 345 14.98 3.05 -7.03
C GLN A 345 15.26 2.60 -8.47
N ILE A 346 15.21 3.52 -9.45
CA ILE A 346 15.61 3.21 -10.84
C ILE A 346 17.08 2.74 -10.88
N VAL A 347 17.97 3.40 -10.14
CA VAL A 347 19.39 2.98 -10.05
C VAL A 347 19.51 1.60 -9.41
N ASN A 348 18.74 1.30 -8.37
CA ASN A 348 18.73 -0.02 -7.75
C ASN A 348 18.26 -1.10 -8.72
N ILE A 349 17.24 -0.83 -9.53
CA ILE A 349 16.78 -1.74 -10.60
C ILE A 349 17.91 -2.00 -11.61
N ILE A 350 18.64 -0.96 -12.02
CA ILE A 350 19.78 -1.09 -12.95
C ILE A 350 20.92 -1.92 -12.35
N LEU A 351 21.20 -1.77 -11.05
CA LEU A 351 22.29 -2.46 -10.37
C LEU A 351 21.97 -3.92 -10.02
N ASN A 352 20.68 -4.27 -9.91
CA ASN A 352 20.21 -5.62 -9.60
C ASN A 352 19.91 -6.47 -10.87
N ASN A 353 20.02 -5.88 -12.06
CA ASN A 353 20.01 -6.58 -13.36
C ASN A 353 21.43 -7.00 -13.79
#